data_AF-A0A2E8CNZ1-F1
#
_entry.id   AF-A0A2E8CNZ1-F1
#
_cell.length_a   1.000
_cell.length_b   1.000
_cell.length_c   1.000
_cell.angle_alpha   90.00
_cell.angle_beta   90.00
_cell.angle_gamma   90.00
#
_symmetry.space_group_name_H-M   'P 1'
#
loop_
_entity.id
_entity.type
_entity.pdbx_description
1 polymer ?
#
loop_
_entity_poly.entity_id
_entity_poly.type
_entity_poly.pdbx_seq_one_letter_code
_entity_poly.pdbx_strand_id
1 'polypeptide(L)'
;MSRGGDVLWGILLITIMLWWCIVERLWYFFNEYPKHRSEKVNRWLDRSDRASWYAVCQKNQIVSEIECLMMRNTKTIPTLIALLPLLGLLGTVTGMIQVFDVMASLGSGNPRAMANGVSAATIPTMAGMLVAISALPFWTFIDRRHKAEKITLQQIIESGET
;
A
#
# COMPACT_ATOMS: atom_id res chain seq x y z
N MET A 1 25.00 4.55 17.65
CA MET A 1 24.15 3.72 16.75
C MET A 1 23.42 2.60 17.49
N SER A 2 23.07 2.77 18.78
CA SER A 2 22.63 1.67 19.67
C SER A 2 21.29 1.95 20.38
N ARG A 3 20.36 2.70 19.77
CA ARG A 3 19.07 3.05 20.39
C ARG A 3 17.80 2.61 19.64
N GLY A 4 17.89 1.96 18.49
CA GLY A 4 16.73 1.53 17.69
C GLY A 4 16.57 0.02 17.50
N GLY A 5 17.58 -0.78 17.86
CA GLY A 5 17.62 -2.22 17.60
C GLY A 5 17.58 -2.59 16.11
N ASP A 6 17.70 -3.89 15.82
CA ASP A 6 17.58 -4.44 14.46
C ASP A 6 16.18 -4.22 13.86
N VAL A 7 15.17 -4.02 14.71
CA VAL A 7 13.78 -3.77 14.29
C VAL A 7 13.64 -2.49 13.47
N LEU A 8 14.42 -1.44 13.80
CA LEU A 8 14.36 -0.17 13.07
C LEU A 8 14.83 -0.34 11.61
N TRP A 9 15.79 -1.22 11.35
CA TRP A 9 16.21 -1.56 10.00
C TRP A 9 15.11 -2.28 9.22
N GLY A 10 14.37 -3.17 9.88
CA GLY A 10 13.18 -3.80 9.29
C GLY A 10 12.10 -2.78 8.91
N ILE A 11 11.80 -1.84 9.80
CA ILE A 11 10.84 -0.76 9.54
C ILE A 11 11.30 0.11 8.36
N LEU A 12 12.59 0.44 8.30
CA LEU A 12 13.17 1.25 7.22
C LEU A 12 13.07 0.53 5.87
N LEU A 13 13.40 -0.77 5.81
CA LEU A 13 13.28 -1.56 4.60
C LEU A 13 11.84 -1.60 4.08
N ILE A 14 10.88 -1.84 4.97
CA ILE A 14 9.46 -1.90 4.60
C ILE A 14 8.94 -0.53 4.20
N THR A 15 9.43 0.53 4.83
CA THR A 15 9.11 1.92 4.45
C THR A 15 9.58 2.21 3.03
N ILE A 16 10.83 1.87 2.68
CA ILE A 16 11.36 2.06 1.33
C ILE A 16 10.55 1.23 0.32
N MET A 17 10.27 -0.04 0.64
CA MET A 17 9.48 -0.92 -0.21
C MET A 17 8.04 -0.40 -0.43
N LEU A 18 7.41 0.13 0.62
CA LEU A 18 6.09 0.73 0.57
C LEU A 18 6.08 1.97 -0.34
N TRP A 19 7.03 2.90 -0.13
CA TRP A 19 7.13 4.11 -0.94
C TRP A 19 7.44 3.80 -2.41
N TRP A 20 8.32 2.84 -2.67
CA TRP A 20 8.59 2.34 -4.03
C TRP A 20 7.30 1.84 -4.69
N CYS A 21 6.53 1.01 -4.00
CA CYS A 21 5.27 0.46 -4.51
C CYS A 21 4.22 1.56 -4.75
N ILE A 22 4.15 2.58 -3.89
CA ILE A 22 3.26 3.73 -4.06
C ILE A 22 3.66 4.55 -5.29
N VAL A 23 4.95 4.82 -5.48
CA VAL A 23 5.48 5.61 -6.61
C VAL A 23 5.26 4.88 -7.93
N GLU A 24 5.59 3.58 -8.00
CA GLU A 24 5.30 2.74 -9.18
C GLU A 24 3.82 2.82 -9.55
N ARG A 25 2.95 2.77 -8.54
CA ARG A 25 1.50 2.79 -8.77
C ARG A 25 0.97 4.15 -9.19
N LEU A 26 1.49 5.24 -8.62
CA LEU A 26 1.18 6.59 -9.05
C LEU A 26 1.64 6.81 -10.50
N TRP A 27 2.85 6.37 -10.85
CA TRP A 27 3.36 6.46 -12.23
C TRP A 27 2.44 5.73 -13.21
N TYR A 28 2.03 4.50 -12.90
CA TYR A 28 1.12 3.72 -13.75
C TYR A 28 -0.19 4.46 -14.03
N PHE A 29 -0.81 5.05 -13.00
CA PHE A 29 -2.07 5.79 -13.15
C PHE A 29 -1.93 7.09 -13.95
N PHE A 30 -0.80 7.78 -13.83
CA PHE A 30 -0.57 9.03 -14.57
C PHE A 30 -0.17 8.79 -16.03
N ASN A 31 0.65 7.79 -16.32
CA ASN A 31 1.31 7.67 -17.63
C ASN A 31 0.86 6.46 -18.46
N GLU A 32 0.66 5.31 -17.83
CA GLU A 32 0.42 4.02 -18.52
C GLU A 32 -1.06 3.76 -18.80
N TYR A 33 -1.90 4.14 -17.84
CA TYR A 33 -3.35 3.93 -17.87
C TYR A 33 -4.09 4.64 -19.02
N PRO A 34 -3.83 5.93 -19.35
CA PRO A 34 -4.56 6.59 -20.43
C PRO A 34 -4.31 5.95 -21.80
N LYS A 35 -3.12 5.38 -22.03
CA LYS A 35 -2.77 4.69 -23.28
C LYS A 35 -3.53 3.36 -23.43
N HIS A 36 -3.53 2.52 -22.40
CA HIS A 36 -4.17 1.20 -22.45
C HIS A 36 -5.70 1.27 -22.53
N ARG A 37 -6.31 2.27 -21.87
CA ARG A 37 -7.75 2.51 -21.96
C ARG A 37 -8.16 2.89 -23.39
N SER A 38 -7.45 3.84 -24.01
CA SER A 38 -7.82 4.32 -25.34
C SER A 38 -7.75 3.22 -26.39
N GLU A 39 -6.76 2.33 -26.33
CA GLU A 39 -6.58 1.30 -27.35
C GLU A 39 -7.68 0.21 -27.29
N LYS A 40 -7.99 -0.29 -26.10
CA LYS A 40 -9.04 -1.33 -25.93
C LYS A 40 -10.45 -0.77 -26.14
N VAL A 41 -10.71 0.46 -25.69
CA VAL A 41 -12.03 1.11 -25.87
C VAL A 41 -12.25 1.49 -27.33
N ASN A 42 -11.25 2.03 -28.02
CA ASN A 42 -11.40 2.37 -29.45
C ASN A 42 -11.62 1.11 -30.31
N ARG A 43 -10.96 -0.01 -29.98
CA ARG A 43 -11.21 -1.30 -30.65
C ARG A 43 -12.64 -1.81 -30.48
N TRP A 44 -13.25 -1.54 -29.32
CA TRP A 44 -14.66 -1.85 -29.06
C TRP A 44 -15.60 -0.92 -29.84
N LEU A 45 -15.31 0.39 -29.83
CA LEU A 45 -16.10 1.42 -30.51
C LEU A 45 -16.02 1.37 -32.04
N ASP A 46 -14.98 0.76 -32.63
CA ASP A 46 -14.82 0.61 -34.08
C ASP A 46 -15.61 -0.59 -34.66
N ARG A 47 -16.18 -1.44 -33.78
CA ARG A 47 -16.86 -2.66 -34.21
C ARG A 47 -18.28 -2.37 -34.74
N SER A 48 -18.65 -2.97 -35.87
CA SER A 48 -19.95 -2.80 -36.54
C SER A 48 -21.08 -3.64 -35.94
N ASP A 49 -20.77 -4.80 -35.35
CA ASP A 49 -21.74 -5.66 -34.64
C ASP A 49 -21.52 -5.61 -33.13
N ARG A 50 -22.44 -4.95 -32.43
CA ARG A 50 -22.43 -4.76 -30.96
C ARG A 50 -23.64 -5.40 -30.26
N ALA A 51 -24.65 -5.84 -31.01
CA ALA A 51 -25.90 -6.37 -30.48
C ALA A 51 -25.89 -7.89 -30.33
N SER A 52 -24.97 -8.58 -31.01
CA SER A 52 -24.84 -10.04 -30.89
C SER A 52 -24.50 -10.49 -29.46
N TRP A 53 -25.04 -11.64 -29.05
CA TRP A 53 -24.73 -12.28 -27.77
C TRP A 53 -23.22 -12.50 -27.58
N TYR A 54 -22.48 -12.78 -28.68
CA TYR A 54 -21.02 -12.90 -28.65
C TYR A 54 -20.33 -11.57 -28.31
N ALA A 55 -20.85 -10.45 -28.81
CA ALA A 55 -20.33 -9.12 -28.52
C ALA A 55 -20.52 -8.81 -27.01
N VAL A 56 -21.70 -9.08 -26.45
CA VAL A 56 -21.97 -8.90 -25.01
C VAL A 56 -21.04 -9.74 -24.13
N CYS A 57 -20.74 -10.98 -24.52
CA CYS A 57 -19.81 -11.84 -23.77
C CYS A 57 -18.38 -11.31 -23.84
N GLN A 58 -17.92 -10.89 -25.03
CA GLN A 58 -16.59 -10.31 -25.22
C GLN A 58 -16.41 -8.97 -24.47
N LYS A 59 -17.47 -8.14 -24.41
CA LYS A 59 -17.53 -6.91 -23.62
C LYS A 59 -17.20 -7.17 -22.15
N ASN A 60 -17.90 -8.13 -21.55
CA ASN A 60 -17.71 -8.51 -20.15
C ASN A 60 -16.30 -9.05 -19.89
N GLN A 61 -15.71 -9.75 -20.86
CA GLN A 61 -14.32 -10.19 -20.79
C GLN A 61 -13.34 -8.99 -20.77
N ILE A 62 -13.50 -8.00 -21.66
CA ILE A 62 -12.63 -6.82 -21.72
C ILE A 62 -12.71 -6.01 -20.41
N VAL A 63 -13.92 -5.82 -19.86
CA VAL A 63 -14.13 -5.17 -18.57
C VAL A 63 -13.40 -5.94 -17.47
N SER A 64 -13.59 -7.26 -17.40
CA SER A 64 -12.95 -8.11 -16.39
C SER A 64 -11.42 -8.10 -16.49
N GLU A 65 -10.87 -8.11 -17.71
CA GLU A 65 -9.41 -8.01 -17.93
C GLU A 65 -8.85 -6.68 -17.40
N ILE A 66 -9.50 -5.56 -17.73
CA ILE A 66 -9.06 -4.24 -17.28
C ILE A 66 -9.18 -4.13 -15.75
N GLU A 67 -10.26 -4.64 -15.18
CA GLU A 67 -10.45 -4.70 -13.73
C GLU A 67 -9.37 -5.55 -13.04
N CYS A 68 -9.02 -6.72 -13.58
CA CYS A 68 -7.96 -7.57 -13.05
C CYS A 68 -6.59 -6.88 -13.10
N LEU A 69 -6.27 -6.20 -14.20
CA LEU A 69 -5.02 -5.43 -14.33
C LEU A 69 -4.96 -4.27 -13.33
N MET A 70 -6.08 -3.60 -13.10
CA MET A 70 -6.15 -2.55 -12.08
C MET A 70 -6.11 -3.11 -10.65
N MET A 71 -6.65 -4.30 -10.39
CA MET A 71 -6.58 -4.92 -9.06
C MET A 71 -5.19 -5.49 -8.74
N ARG A 72 -4.40 -5.84 -9.76
CA ARG A 72 -3.06 -6.40 -9.60
C ARG A 72 -2.16 -5.45 -8.81
N ASN A 73 -1.55 -5.98 -7.74
CA ASN A 73 -0.65 -5.27 -6.82
C ASN A 73 -1.27 -4.14 -5.98
N THR A 74 -2.54 -3.75 -6.23
CA THR A 74 -3.22 -2.71 -5.43
C THR A 74 -3.49 -3.19 -4.00
N LYS A 75 -3.64 -4.51 -3.77
CA LYS A 75 -3.90 -5.08 -2.44
C LYS A 75 -2.66 -5.14 -1.53
N THR A 76 -1.44 -5.03 -2.05
CA THR A 76 -0.21 -5.16 -1.25
C THR A 76 0.07 -3.89 -0.45
N ILE A 77 -0.16 -2.71 -1.02
CA ILE A 77 0.00 -1.41 -0.35
C ILE A 77 -0.70 -1.33 1.01
N PRO A 78 -2.04 -1.58 1.14
CA PRO A 78 -2.71 -1.50 2.43
C PRO A 78 -2.22 -2.53 3.44
N THR A 79 -1.76 -3.71 2.97
CA THR A 79 -1.16 -4.71 3.87
C THR A 79 0.17 -4.25 4.44
N LEU A 80 1.03 -3.60 3.65
CA LEU A 80 2.29 -3.02 4.14
C LEU A 80 2.03 -1.86 5.12
N ILE A 81 1.03 -1.03 4.85
CA ILE A 81 0.62 0.07 5.76
C ILE A 81 0.18 -0.50 7.11
N ALA A 82 -0.62 -1.56 7.13
CA ALA A 82 -1.09 -2.20 8.37
C ALA A 82 0.05 -2.90 9.14
N LEU A 83 1.07 -3.38 8.42
CA LEU A 83 2.20 -4.11 9.00
C LEU A 83 3.20 -3.18 9.73
N LEU A 84 3.35 -1.93 9.28
CA LEU A 84 4.27 -0.94 9.88
C LEU A 84 4.01 -0.67 11.38
N PRO A 85 2.77 -0.37 11.84
CA PRO A 85 2.47 -0.21 13.26
C PRO A 85 2.71 -1.49 14.07
N LEU A 86 2.44 -2.67 13.49
CA LEU A 86 2.65 -3.96 14.17
C LEU A 86 4.14 -4.23 14.41
N LEU A 87 5.00 -3.88 13.45
CA LEU A 87 6.46 -3.92 13.65
C LEU A 87 6.93 -2.88 14.66
N GLY A 88 6.32 -1.69 14.66
CA GLY A 88 6.57 -0.68 15.67
C GLY A 88 6.24 -1.17 17.09
N LEU A 89 5.14 -1.92 17.25
CA LEU A 89 4.78 -2.59 18.50
C LEU A 89 5.80 -3.67 18.88
N LEU A 90 6.24 -4.49 17.91
CA LEU A 90 7.30 -5.48 18.14
C LEU A 90 8.59 -4.81 18.66
N GLY A 91 8.92 -3.63 18.12
CA GLY A 91 10.01 -2.79 18.63
C GLY A 91 9.87 -2.45 20.12
N THR A 92 8.67 -2.10 20.59
CA THR A 92 8.47 -1.83 22.03
C THR A 92 8.70 -3.05 22.90
N VAL A 93 8.23 -4.23 22.45
CA VAL A 93 8.41 -5.48 23.19
C VAL A 93 9.90 -5.80 23.31
N THR A 94 10.65 -5.72 22.19
CA THR A 94 12.10 -5.96 22.20
C THR A 94 12.87 -4.95 23.06
N GLY A 95 12.49 -3.67 23.03
CA GLY A 95 13.10 -2.63 23.86
C GLY A 95 12.82 -2.81 25.36
N MET A 96 11.60 -3.23 25.73
CA MET A 96 11.26 -3.52 27.12
C MET A 96 11.98 -4.76 27.65
N ILE A 97 12.24 -5.78 26.82
CA ILE A 97 13.08 -6.93 27.20
C ILE A 97 14.49 -6.45 27.59
N GLN A 98 15.10 -5.55 26.80
CA GLN A 98 16.42 -4.98 27.12
C GLN A 98 16.44 -4.21 28.45
N VAL A 99 15.34 -3.52 28.80
CA VAL A 99 15.22 -2.84 30.09
C VAL A 99 15.25 -3.85 31.24
N PHE A 100 14.55 -4.98 31.10
CA PHE A 100 14.55 -6.03 32.12
C PHE A 100 15.92 -6.72 32.24
N ASP A 101 16.62 -6.94 31.13
CA ASP A 101 17.98 -7.52 31.14
C ASP A 101 19.00 -6.59 31.86
N VAL A 102 18.89 -5.28 31.64
CA VAL A 102 19.70 -4.28 32.36
C VAL A 102 19.41 -4.30 33.86
N MET A 103 18.14 -4.42 34.25
CA MET A 103 17.74 -4.51 35.65
C MET A 103 18.24 -5.79 36.31
N ALA A 104 18.23 -6.92 35.59
CA ALA A 104 18.73 -8.21 36.08
C ALA A 104 20.26 -8.22 36.25
N SER A 105 21.00 -7.53 35.37
CA SER A 105 22.47 -7.52 35.36
C SER A 105 23.11 -6.46 36.26
N LEU A 106 22.54 -5.25 36.31
CA LEU A 106 23.11 -4.10 37.02
C LEU A 106 22.32 -3.72 38.29
N GLY A 107 21.21 -4.41 38.57
CA GLY A 107 20.26 -4.04 39.62
C GLY A 107 19.47 -2.77 39.29
N SER A 108 18.58 -2.33 40.19
CA SER A 108 17.79 -1.10 39.98
C SER A 108 18.60 0.20 40.14
N GLY A 109 19.93 0.11 40.32
CA GLY A 109 20.81 1.21 40.71
C GLY A 109 21.15 2.21 39.60
N ASN A 110 20.78 1.97 38.34
CA ASN A 110 21.05 2.90 37.23
C ASN A 110 19.76 3.36 36.51
N PRO A 111 19.05 4.37 37.04
CA PRO A 111 17.86 4.95 36.42
C PRO A 111 18.09 5.50 35.01
N ARG A 112 19.30 5.96 34.71
CA ARG A 112 19.63 6.47 33.36
C ARG A 112 19.63 5.36 32.32
N ALA A 113 20.14 4.18 32.65
CA ALA A 113 20.14 3.03 31.74
C ALA A 113 18.70 2.55 31.47
N MET A 114 17.85 2.50 32.49
CA MET A 114 16.42 2.17 32.34
C MET A 114 15.68 3.19 31.46
N ALA A 115 15.87 4.48 31.71
CA ALA A 115 15.25 5.55 30.90
C ALA A 115 15.69 5.48 29.42
N ASN A 116 16.95 5.13 29.16
CA ASN A 116 17.44 4.93 27.80
C ASN A 116 16.76 3.75 27.09
N GLY A 117 16.55 2.63 27.77
CA GLY A 117 15.89 1.45 27.19
C GLY A 117 14.40 1.68 26.90
N VAL A 118 13.70 2.38 27.80
CA VAL A 118 12.29 2.77 27.56
C VAL A 118 12.18 3.74 26.38
N SER A 119 13.08 4.73 26.28
CA SER A 119 13.11 5.63 25.12
C SER A 119 13.45 4.89 23.83
N ALA A 120 14.33 3.88 23.87
CA ALA A 120 14.65 3.06 22.71
C ALA A 120 13.43 2.23 22.25
N ALA A 121 12.62 1.76 23.19
CA ALA A 121 11.41 1.00 22.90
C ALA A 121 10.35 1.82 22.14
N THR A 122 10.20 3.12 22.45
CA THR A 122 9.12 3.96 21.87
C THR A 122 9.44 4.52 20.48
N ILE A 123 10.72 4.65 20.12
CA ILE A 123 11.15 5.19 18.82
C ILE A 123 10.63 4.36 17.62
N PRO A 124 10.76 3.02 17.60
CA PRO A 124 10.22 2.19 16.52
C PRO A 124 8.71 2.34 16.31
N THR A 125 7.93 2.47 17.39
CA THR A 125 6.48 2.64 17.30
C THR A 125 6.11 3.98 16.69
N MET A 126 6.78 5.04 17.14
CA MET A 126 6.59 6.37 16.59
C MET A 126 6.93 6.41 15.10
N ALA A 127 8.05 5.80 14.70
CA ALA A 127 8.47 5.71 13.31
C ALA A 127 7.45 4.93 12.45
N GLY A 128 7.03 3.74 12.90
CA GLY A 128 6.06 2.91 12.18
C GLY A 128 4.71 3.60 11.99
N MET A 129 4.20 4.28 13.03
CA MET A 129 2.95 5.04 12.95
C MET A 129 3.08 6.27 12.03
N LEU A 130 4.18 7.02 12.13
CA LEU A 130 4.39 8.22 11.30
C LEU A 130 4.40 7.86 9.81
N VAL A 131 5.08 6.78 9.43
CA VAL A 131 5.08 6.29 8.06
C VAL A 131 3.68 5.83 7.65
N ALA A 132 2.99 5.05 8.48
CA ALA A 132 1.63 4.57 8.17
C ALA A 132 0.64 5.73 7.96
N ILE A 133 0.66 6.73 8.84
CA ILE A 133 -0.17 7.94 8.73
C ILE A 133 0.11 8.67 7.42
N SER A 134 1.39 8.81 7.04
CA SER A 134 1.77 9.47 5.79
C SER A 134 1.34 8.71 4.55
N ALA A 135 1.31 7.37 4.59
CA ALA A 135 1.00 6.51 3.44
C ALA A 135 -0.50 6.34 3.18
N LEU A 136 -1.35 6.46 4.21
CA LEU A 136 -2.81 6.36 4.10
C LEU A 136 -3.45 7.33 3.07
N PRO A 137 -3.14 8.64 3.02
CA PRO A 137 -3.71 9.52 2.01
C PRO A 137 -3.35 9.10 0.59
N PHE A 138 -2.11 8.63 0.36
CA PHE A 138 -1.70 8.12 -0.96
C PHE A 138 -2.48 6.86 -1.35
N TRP A 139 -2.64 5.92 -0.42
CA TRP A 139 -3.45 4.73 -0.63
C TRP A 139 -4.91 5.08 -0.97
N THR A 140 -5.54 5.95 -0.17
CA THR A 140 -6.93 6.34 -0.41
C THR A 140 -7.11 7.09 -1.73
N PHE A 141 -6.12 7.88 -2.17
CA PHE A 141 -6.13 8.50 -3.49
C PHE A 141 -6.13 7.45 -4.61
N ILE A 142 -5.25 6.44 -4.53
CA ILE A 142 -5.17 5.34 -5.52
C ILE A 142 -6.48 4.53 -5.55
N ASP A 143 -7.03 4.18 -4.39
CA ASP A 143 -8.30 3.42 -4.29
C ASP A 143 -9.49 4.21 -4.84
N ARG A 144 -9.57 5.51 -4.54
CA ARG A 144 -10.60 6.40 -5.11
C ARG A 144 -10.49 6.49 -6.62
N ARG A 145 -9.27 6.66 -7.15
CA ARG A 145 -9.01 6.71 -8.59
C ARG A 145 -9.44 5.40 -9.25
N HIS A 146 -9.11 4.25 -8.65
CA HIS A 146 -9.49 2.93 -9.16
C HIS A 146 -11.02 2.75 -9.24
N LYS A 147 -11.74 3.14 -8.19
CA LYS A 147 -13.21 3.07 -8.16
C LYS A 147 -13.86 4.00 -9.19
N ALA A 148 -13.36 5.23 -9.31
CA ALA A 148 -13.87 6.19 -10.29
C ALA A 148 -13.68 5.68 -11.72
N GLU A 149 -12.50 5.17 -12.04
CA GLU A 149 -12.19 4.64 -13.37
C GLU A 149 -13.04 3.41 -13.72
N LYS A 150 -13.31 2.52 -12.76
CA LYS A 150 -14.23 1.38 -12.97
C LYS A 150 -15.63 1.84 -13.38
N ILE A 151 -16.17 2.86 -12.70
CA ILE A 151 -17.49 3.43 -13.02
C ILE A 151 -17.47 4.05 -14.41
N THR A 152 -16.45 4.84 -14.73
CA THR A 152 -16.32 5.46 -16.06
C THR A 152 -16.20 4.44 -17.18
N LEU A 153 -15.48 3.33 -16.98
CA LEU A 153 -15.38 2.25 -17.97
C LEU A 153 -16.72 1.57 -18.21
N GLN A 154 -17.49 1.28 -17.16
CA GLN A 154 -18.84 0.71 -17.30
C GLN A 154 -19.78 1.64 -18.06
N GLN A 155 -19.79 2.94 -17.70
CA GLN A 155 -20.62 3.94 -18.37
C GLN A 155 -20.30 4.08 -19.87
N ILE A 156 -19.03 4.11 -20.25
CA ILE A 156 -18.63 4.24 -21.66
C ILE A 156 -19.10 3.04 -22.47
N ILE A 157 -18.95 1.85 -21.90
CA ILE A 157 -19.32 0.60 -22.55
C ILE A 157 -20.84 0.48 -22.70
N GLU A 158 -21.63 0.98 -21.74
CA GLU A 158 -23.09 1.05 -21.82
C GLU A 158 -23.58 2.15 -22.78
N SER A 159 -22.95 3.33 -22.78
CA SER A 159 -23.33 4.44 -23.66
C SER A 159 -23.04 4.22 -25.15
N GLY A 160 -22.10 3.32 -25.48
CA GLY A 160 -21.79 2.96 -26.87
C GLY A 160 -22.74 1.94 -27.49
N GLU A 161 -23.80 1.57 -26.77
CA GLU A 161 -24.83 0.58 -27.12
C GLU A 161 -26.09 1.23 -27.73
N THR A 162 -26.25 2.56 -27.59
CA THR A 162 -27.31 3.39 -28.22
C THR A 162 -26.85 4.02 -29.52
#